data_AF-A0AAE9DB13-F1
#
_entry.id   AF-A0AAE9DB13-F1
#
_cell.length_a   1.000
_cell.length_b   1.000
_cell.length_c   1.000
_cell.angle_alpha   90.00
_cell.angle_beta   90.00
_cell.angle_gamma   90.00
#
_symmetry.space_group_name_H-M   'P 1'
#
loop_
_entity.id
_entity.type
_entity.pdbx_description
1 polymer ?
#
loop_
_entity_poly.entity_id
_entity_poly.type
_entity_poly.pdbx_seq_one_letter_code
_entity_poly.pdbx_strand_id
1 'polypeptide(L)'
;MAEPGEKDAELSTGGPDTFSKEAMAIMSLLGECGVEEFDPRVVSMLMDVQYAVTSKILQVSSGLSRHADKQKIDSEDVQTAADMLGVLSSNAPDREKILQMANDKNQQPLPQIRHNYGLKLPNDRFCQLQQNFVYKADDNSQQMETQQVAHTPRIIEPPQSSVLRPEQVQNMLKRRAPDDDFDS
;
A
#
# COMPACT_ATOMS: atom_id res chain seq x y z
N MET A 1 0.93 -51.68 29.28
CA MET A 1 0.60 -50.25 29.14
C MET A 1 1.53 -49.70 28.09
N ALA A 2 0.96 -49.43 26.91
CA ALA A 2 1.64 -48.82 25.79
C ALA A 2 1.57 -47.30 25.97
N GLU A 3 2.69 -46.61 25.78
CA GLU A 3 2.75 -45.17 25.52
C GLU A 3 3.77 -44.98 24.39
N PRO A 4 3.37 -44.41 23.24
CA PRO A 4 4.18 -44.35 22.02
C PRO A 4 4.88 -42.99 21.83
N GLY A 5 6.07 -43.05 21.23
CA GLY A 5 6.36 -42.41 19.93
C GLY A 5 6.30 -40.88 19.82
N GLU A 6 7.51 -40.31 19.70
CA GLU A 6 7.85 -39.06 19.02
C GLU A 6 7.03 -38.78 17.75
N LYS A 7 6.70 -37.49 17.53
CA LYS A 7 7.07 -36.72 16.34
C LYS A 7 6.53 -35.29 16.47
N ASP A 8 7.32 -34.42 17.08
CA ASP A 8 7.26 -32.99 16.77
C ASP A 8 7.75 -32.82 15.33
N ALA A 9 6.82 -32.47 14.44
CA ALA A 9 7.14 -32.06 13.09
C ALA A 9 7.73 -30.65 13.15
N GLU A 10 9.02 -30.56 13.47
CA GLU A 10 9.80 -29.36 13.19
C GLU A 10 9.74 -29.11 11.68
N LEU A 11 9.18 -27.96 11.29
CA LEU A 11 9.38 -27.40 9.97
C LEU A 11 10.88 -27.22 9.79
N SER A 12 11.48 -28.19 9.09
CA SER A 12 12.82 -28.10 8.53
C SER A 12 12.93 -26.80 7.75
N THR A 13 13.54 -25.80 8.37
CA THR A 13 14.15 -24.67 7.69
C THR A 13 15.20 -25.27 6.78
N GLY A 14 14.90 -25.28 5.48
CA GLY A 14 15.73 -25.90 4.46
C GLY A 14 17.18 -25.45 4.60
N GLY A 15 18.08 -26.42 4.68
CA GLY A 15 19.51 -26.17 4.83
C GLY A 15 20.07 -25.27 3.71
N PRO A 16 21.28 -24.72 3.93
CA PRO A 16 21.93 -23.76 3.03
C PRO A 16 22.20 -24.30 1.61
N ASP A 17 22.02 -25.60 1.38
CA ASP A 17 22.25 -26.26 0.08
C ASP A 17 21.02 -26.29 -0.85
N THR A 18 19.89 -25.69 -0.43
CA THR A 18 18.63 -25.67 -1.23
C THR A 18 18.48 -24.47 -2.15
N PHE A 19 19.25 -23.40 -1.94
CA PHE A 19 19.09 -22.14 -2.65
C PHE A 19 20.16 -21.94 -3.73
N SER A 20 19.76 -21.42 -4.89
CA SER A 20 20.69 -21.02 -5.94
C SER A 20 21.69 -19.97 -5.45
N LYS A 21 22.87 -19.88 -6.09
CA LYS A 21 23.87 -18.86 -5.79
C LYS A 21 23.31 -17.43 -5.85
N GLU A 22 22.43 -17.16 -6.81
CA GLU A 22 21.78 -15.85 -6.94
C GLU A 22 20.79 -15.59 -5.79
N ALA A 23 20.04 -16.60 -5.38
CA ALA A 23 19.15 -16.51 -4.22
C ALA A 23 19.93 -16.23 -2.94
N MET A 24 21.10 -16.88 -2.75
CA MET A 24 21.99 -16.57 -1.62
C MET A 24 22.50 -15.13 -1.64
N ALA A 25 22.83 -14.58 -2.81
CA ALA A 25 23.26 -13.19 -2.94
C ALA A 25 22.12 -12.21 -2.59
N ILE A 26 20.89 -12.49 -3.02
CA ILE A 26 19.70 -11.69 -2.65
C ILE A 26 19.43 -11.76 -1.15
N MET A 27 19.56 -12.94 -0.53
CA MET A 27 19.40 -13.08 0.93
C MET A 27 20.48 -12.33 1.71
N SER A 28 21.73 -12.36 1.24
CA SER A 28 22.81 -11.56 1.82
C SER A 28 22.51 -10.06 1.74
N LEU A 29 22.02 -9.59 0.58
CA LEU A 29 21.63 -8.20 0.38
C LEU A 29 20.48 -7.78 1.31
N LEU A 30 19.46 -8.64 1.50
CA LEU A 30 18.37 -8.38 2.44
C LEU A 30 18.89 -8.27 3.88
N GLY A 31 19.84 -9.12 4.27
CA GLY A 31 20.51 -9.05 5.56
C GLY A 31 21.32 -7.76 5.75
N GLU A 32 22.06 -7.32 4.72
CA GLU A 32 22.80 -6.04 4.74
C GLU A 32 21.87 -4.83 4.85
N CYS A 33 20.67 -4.92 4.28
CA CYS A 33 19.61 -3.92 4.41
C CYS A 33 18.91 -3.93 5.79
N GLY A 34 19.23 -4.88 6.67
CA GLY A 34 18.62 -5.04 7.99
C GLY A 34 17.22 -5.68 7.96
N VAL A 35 16.89 -6.43 6.90
CA VAL A 35 15.62 -7.16 6.80
C VAL A 35 15.84 -8.61 7.25
N GLU A 36 15.46 -8.90 8.50
CA GLU A 36 15.70 -10.21 9.12
C GLU A 36 14.56 -11.22 8.86
N GLU A 37 13.32 -10.75 8.65
CA GLU A 37 12.15 -11.60 8.42
C GLU A 37 11.49 -11.23 7.08
N PHE A 38 11.40 -12.19 6.16
CA PHE A 38 10.74 -12.02 4.87
C PHE A 38 10.10 -13.33 4.40
N ASP A 39 9.05 -13.22 3.59
CA ASP A 39 8.42 -14.37 2.93
C ASP A 39 9.40 -14.94 1.87
N PRO A 40 9.63 -16.26 1.81
CA PRO A 40 10.53 -16.88 0.83
C PRO A 40 10.25 -16.49 -0.63
N ARG A 41 8.99 -16.16 -0.98
CA ARG A 41 8.60 -15.70 -2.33
C ARG A 41 9.25 -14.37 -2.72
N VAL A 42 9.63 -13.54 -1.76
CA VAL A 42 10.32 -12.26 -2.01
C VAL A 42 11.65 -12.48 -2.72
N VAL A 43 12.38 -13.54 -2.36
CA VAL A 43 13.66 -13.88 -3.01
C VAL A 43 13.46 -14.19 -4.50
N SER A 44 12.44 -15.00 -4.82
CA SER A 44 12.09 -15.31 -6.21
C SER A 44 11.68 -14.05 -6.97
N MET A 45 10.84 -13.20 -6.35
CA MET A 45 10.36 -11.97 -6.97
C MET A 45 11.50 -10.98 -7.25
N LEU A 46 12.45 -10.84 -6.32
CA LEU A 46 13.63 -9.98 -6.51
C LEU A 46 14.54 -10.51 -7.64
N MET A 47 14.69 -11.83 -7.76
CA MET A 47 15.44 -12.44 -8.84
C MET A 47 14.78 -12.18 -10.21
N ASP A 48 13.45 -12.28 -10.29
CA ASP A 48 12.69 -11.95 -11.50
C ASP A 48 12.84 -10.47 -11.87
N VAL A 49 12.79 -9.57 -10.88
CA VAL A 49 13.03 -8.13 -11.09
C VAL A 49 14.45 -7.88 -11.58
N GLN A 50 15.46 -8.49 -10.98
CA GLN A 50 16.86 -8.35 -11.40
C GLN A 50 17.03 -8.78 -12.86
N TYR A 51 16.47 -9.92 -13.24
CA TYR A 51 16.50 -10.40 -14.62
C TYR A 51 15.78 -9.44 -15.58
N ALA A 52 14.57 -9.01 -15.24
CA ALA A 52 13.77 -8.12 -16.07
C ALA A 52 14.45 -6.77 -16.30
N VAL A 53 15.00 -6.16 -15.24
CA VAL A 53 15.72 -4.88 -15.30
C VAL A 53 17.00 -5.02 -16.12
N THR A 54 17.81 -6.05 -15.86
CA THR A 54 19.07 -6.27 -16.59
C THR A 54 18.83 -6.52 -18.07
N SER A 55 17.85 -7.38 -18.40
CA SER A 55 17.44 -7.66 -19.77
C SER A 55 16.99 -6.38 -20.49
N LYS A 56 16.21 -5.53 -19.80
CA LYS A 56 15.76 -4.25 -20.35
C LYS A 56 16.90 -3.29 -20.62
N ILE A 57 17.86 -3.15 -19.69
CA ILE A 57 19.04 -2.31 -19.87
C ILE A 57 19.86 -2.80 -21.07
N LEU A 58 20.12 -4.11 -21.18
CA LEU A 58 20.88 -4.66 -22.30
C LEU A 58 20.17 -4.49 -23.65
N GLN A 59 18.84 -4.59 -23.68
CA GLN A 59 18.06 -4.34 -24.88
C GLN A 59 18.22 -2.91 -25.38
N VAL A 60 18.14 -1.93 -24.46
CA VAL A 60 18.33 -0.50 -24.80
C VAL A 60 19.79 -0.24 -25.20
N SER A 61 20.76 -0.80 -24.47
CA SER A 61 22.19 -0.67 -24.76
C SER A 61 22.55 -1.23 -26.14
N SER A 62 21.96 -2.37 -26.52
CA SER A 62 22.11 -2.96 -27.86
C SER A 62 21.55 -2.03 -28.95
N GLY A 63 20.43 -1.37 -28.68
CA GLY A 63 19.87 -0.34 -29.57
C GLY A 63 20.79 0.87 -29.73
N LEU A 64 21.38 1.36 -28.64
CA LEU A 64 22.33 2.48 -28.64
C LEU A 64 23.62 2.13 -29.40
N SER A 65 24.19 0.96 -29.14
CA SER A 65 25.40 0.46 -29.82
C SER A 65 25.18 0.36 -31.34
N ARG A 66 24.03 -0.16 -31.77
CA ARG A 66 23.63 -0.20 -33.20
C ARG A 66 23.45 1.18 -33.81
N HIS A 67 22.90 2.14 -33.06
CA HIS A 67 22.75 3.52 -33.52
C HIS A 67 24.12 4.22 -33.69
N ALA A 68 25.13 3.79 -32.95
CA ALA A 68 26.50 4.28 -33.05
C ALA A 68 27.37 3.48 -34.04
N ASP A 69 26.78 2.60 -34.85
CA ASP A 69 27.47 1.68 -35.78
C ASP A 69 28.53 0.78 -35.10
N LYS A 70 28.40 0.55 -33.80
CA LYS A 70 29.29 -0.32 -33.02
C LYS A 70 28.78 -1.77 -33.07
N GLN A 71 29.73 -2.72 -33.14
CA GLN A 71 29.44 -4.16 -33.11
C GLN A 71 29.48 -4.78 -31.70
N LYS A 72 30.01 -4.03 -30.72
CA LYS A 72 30.13 -4.43 -29.33
C LYS A 72 29.45 -3.39 -28.44
N ILE A 73 28.80 -3.86 -27.39
CA ILE A 73 28.20 -3.01 -26.37
C ILE A 73 29.33 -2.51 -25.47
N ASP A 74 29.44 -1.19 -25.35
CA ASP A 74 30.41 -0.54 -24.47
C ASP A 74 29.79 -0.21 -23.11
N SER A 75 30.65 0.07 -22.12
CA SER A 75 30.20 0.54 -20.80
C SER A 75 29.42 1.86 -20.84
N GLU A 76 29.74 2.75 -21.80
CA GLU A 76 29.00 4.00 -22.03
C GLU A 76 27.57 3.75 -22.50
N ASP A 77 27.36 2.73 -23.35
CA ASP A 77 26.03 2.38 -23.85
C ASP A 77 25.15 1.87 -22.69
N VAL A 78 25.74 1.08 -21.78
CA VAL A 78 25.05 0.57 -20.57
C VAL A 78 24.73 1.69 -19.59
N GLN A 79 25.67 2.61 -19.34
CA GLN A 79 25.44 3.76 -18.47
C GLN A 79 24.31 4.65 -19.02
N THR A 80 24.37 4.97 -20.31
CA THR A 80 23.35 5.79 -20.98
C THR A 80 21.98 5.10 -20.95
N ALA A 81 21.93 3.78 -21.17
CA ALA A 81 20.70 3.01 -21.07
C ALA A 81 20.12 3.00 -19.64
N ALA A 82 20.98 2.87 -18.62
CA ALA A 82 20.56 2.90 -17.22
C ALA A 82 19.99 4.27 -16.82
N ASP A 83 20.62 5.35 -17.27
CA ASP A 83 20.16 6.73 -17.03
C ASP A 83 18.84 7.01 -17.76
N MET A 84 18.72 6.58 -19.02
CA MET A 84 17.49 6.74 -19.80
C MET A 84 16.30 5.98 -19.18
N LEU A 85 16.55 4.80 -18.62
CA LEU A 85 15.52 4.00 -17.94
C LEU A 85 15.25 4.48 -16.51
N GLY A 86 16.08 5.37 -15.96
CA GLY A 86 15.92 5.89 -14.59
C GLY A 86 16.08 4.82 -13.52
N VAL A 87 16.75 3.68 -13.80
CA VAL A 87 16.88 2.56 -12.86
C VAL A 87 17.66 2.95 -11.60
N LEU A 88 18.66 3.82 -11.77
CA LEU A 88 19.51 4.34 -10.69
C LEU A 88 19.07 5.73 -10.21
N SER A 89 18.02 6.28 -10.81
CA SER A 89 17.53 7.61 -10.43
C SER A 89 16.81 7.52 -9.08
N SER A 90 17.36 8.21 -8.09
CA SER A 90 16.67 8.40 -6.82
C SER A 90 15.44 9.28 -7.04
N ASN A 91 14.28 8.80 -6.61
CA ASN A 91 13.06 9.62 -6.53
C ASN A 91 13.09 10.58 -5.33
N ALA A 92 14.25 10.81 -4.71
CA ALA A 92 14.39 11.80 -3.66
C ALA A 92 13.87 13.15 -4.19
N PRO A 93 12.79 13.69 -3.60
CA PRO A 93 12.18 14.88 -4.12
C PRO A 93 13.15 16.05 -3.95
N ASP A 94 13.37 16.78 -5.04
CA ASP A 94 14.23 17.95 -5.04
C ASP A 94 13.77 18.96 -3.97
N ARG A 95 14.65 19.21 -3.00
CA ARG A 95 14.39 20.11 -1.87
C ARG A 95 14.09 21.51 -2.34
N GLU A 96 14.76 21.99 -3.39
CA GLU A 96 14.53 23.32 -3.95
C GLU A 96 13.11 23.43 -4.49
N LYS A 97 12.67 22.44 -5.26
CA LYS A 97 11.31 22.35 -5.77
C LYS A 97 10.26 22.30 -4.65
N ILE A 98 10.50 21.54 -3.57
CA ILE A 98 9.60 21.52 -2.40
C ILE A 98 9.53 22.91 -1.75
N LEU A 99 10.67 23.57 -1.55
CA LEU A 99 10.73 24.89 -0.95
C LEU A 99 9.99 25.94 -1.79
N GLN A 100 10.14 25.89 -3.10
CA GLN A 100 9.41 26.78 -4.01
C GLN A 100 7.89 26.56 -3.87
N MET A 101 7.42 25.31 -3.95
CA MET A 101 6.01 24.98 -3.76
C MET A 101 5.49 25.40 -2.38
N ALA A 102 6.29 25.22 -1.33
CA ALA A 102 5.95 25.65 0.01
C ALA A 102 5.83 27.18 0.10
N ASN A 103 6.75 27.93 -0.50
CA ASN A 103 6.69 29.39 -0.53
C ASN A 103 5.44 29.89 -1.26
N ASP A 104 5.11 29.31 -2.42
CA ASP A 104 3.92 29.68 -3.19
C ASP A 104 2.62 29.42 -2.42
N LYS A 105 2.55 28.31 -1.66
CA LYS A 105 1.39 28.01 -0.81
C LYS A 105 1.34 28.88 0.45
N ASN A 106 2.48 29.13 1.09
CA ASN A 106 2.56 29.89 2.34
C ASN A 106 2.36 31.40 2.15
N GLN A 107 2.45 31.91 0.91
CA GLN A 107 2.07 33.29 0.59
C GLN A 107 0.58 33.58 0.79
N GLN A 108 -0.28 32.55 0.76
CA GLN A 108 -1.71 32.73 1.02
C GLN A 108 -1.96 32.85 2.52
N PRO A 109 -2.52 33.98 3.01
CA PRO A 109 -2.81 34.14 4.42
C PRO A 109 -3.87 33.15 4.86
N LEU A 110 -3.78 32.72 6.12
CA LEU A 110 -4.76 31.80 6.70
C LEU A 110 -6.18 32.42 6.67
N PRO A 111 -7.22 31.63 6.32
CA PRO A 111 -8.60 32.09 6.39
C PRO A 111 -8.97 32.53 7.81
N GLN A 112 -9.79 33.57 7.94
CA GLN A 112 -10.27 34.04 9.24
C GLN A 112 -11.02 32.93 10.00
N ILE A 113 -10.59 32.68 11.23
CA ILE A 113 -11.26 31.77 12.17
C ILE A 113 -12.46 32.52 12.77
N ARG A 114 -13.66 31.95 12.66
CA ARG A 114 -14.87 32.52 13.29
C ARG A 114 -14.99 32.02 14.74
N HIS A 115 -15.50 32.86 15.64
CA HIS A 115 -15.70 32.56 17.08
C HIS A 115 -16.77 31.50 17.39
N ASN A 116 -17.24 30.74 16.39
CA ASN A 116 -18.17 29.65 16.61
C ASN A 116 -17.36 28.40 16.96
N TYR A 117 -17.47 27.95 18.21
CA TYR A 117 -16.86 26.71 18.67
C TYR A 117 -17.39 25.52 17.85
N GLY A 118 -16.50 24.68 17.31
CA GLY A 118 -16.85 23.44 16.60
C GLY A 118 -16.11 23.20 15.28
N LEU A 119 -16.29 22.01 14.71
CA LEU A 119 -15.70 21.62 13.42
C LEU A 119 -16.43 22.32 12.27
N LYS A 120 -15.68 23.06 11.43
CA LYS A 120 -16.21 23.67 10.21
C LYS A 120 -16.14 22.68 9.06
N LEU A 121 -17.29 22.11 8.69
CA LEU A 121 -17.42 21.37 7.45
C LEU A 121 -17.37 22.34 6.25
N PRO A 122 -16.85 21.89 5.09
CA PRO A 122 -17.11 22.53 3.80
C PRO A 122 -18.61 22.69 3.54
N ASN A 123 -19.00 23.47 2.52
CA ASN A 123 -20.40 23.53 2.10
C ASN A 123 -20.91 22.12 1.79
N ASP A 124 -22.19 21.83 2.04
CA ASP A 124 -22.83 20.52 1.87
C ASP A 124 -22.54 19.86 0.51
N ARG A 125 -22.43 20.68 -0.55
CA ARG A 125 -22.07 20.22 -1.91
C ARG A 125 -20.64 19.67 -2.05
N PHE A 126 -19.74 20.07 -1.16
CA PHE A 126 -18.37 19.55 -1.06
C PHE A 126 -18.24 18.48 0.03
N CYS A 127 -19.33 18.16 0.73
CA CYS A 127 -19.39 17.06 1.68
C CYS A 127 -19.92 15.81 0.96
N GLN A 128 -19.29 14.66 1.19
CA GLN A 128 -19.74 13.36 0.68
C GLN A 128 -20.93 12.83 1.51
N LEU A 129 -22.04 13.57 1.54
CA LEU A 129 -23.25 13.23 2.28
C LEU A 129 -24.32 12.59 1.40
N GLN A 130 -24.21 12.74 0.09
CA GLN A 130 -25.14 12.17 -0.88
C GLN A 130 -24.81 10.71 -1.15
N GLN A 131 -25.85 9.89 -1.29
CA GLN A 131 -25.73 8.49 -1.66
C GLN A 131 -25.07 8.36 -3.05
N ASN A 132 -23.82 7.91 -3.10
CA ASN A 132 -23.04 7.77 -4.35
C ASN A 132 -23.23 6.40 -5.03
N PHE A 133 -24.11 5.54 -4.50
CA PHE A 133 -24.44 4.26 -5.11
C PHE A 133 -25.89 3.89 -4.79
N VAL A 134 -26.62 3.43 -5.80
CA VAL A 134 -27.93 2.81 -5.61
C VAL A 134 -27.76 1.34 -5.92
N TYR A 135 -27.95 0.50 -4.91
CA TYR A 135 -28.00 -0.94 -5.13
C TYR A 135 -29.26 -1.26 -5.95
N LYS A 136 -29.06 -1.67 -7.20
CA LYS A 136 -30.11 -2.29 -7.99
C LYS A 136 -30.03 -3.78 -7.71
N ALA A 137 -30.96 -4.28 -6.89
CA ALA A 137 -31.21 -5.71 -6.88
C ALA A 137 -31.77 -6.05 -8.27
N ASP A 138 -30.98 -6.72 -9.09
CA ASP A 138 -31.56 -7.40 -10.24
C ASP A 138 -32.47 -8.51 -9.67
N ASP A 139 -33.79 -8.39 -9.90
CA ASP A 139 -34.82 -9.37 -9.51
C ASP A 139 -34.59 -10.78 -10.12
N ASN A 140 -33.49 -10.98 -10.86
CA ASN A 140 -33.09 -12.24 -11.44
C ASN A 140 -31.91 -12.92 -10.69
N SER A 141 -31.77 -12.64 -9.40
CA SER A 141 -30.91 -13.44 -8.52
C SER A 141 -31.48 -14.85 -8.48
N GLN A 142 -31.00 -15.71 -9.39
CA GLN A 142 -31.25 -17.16 -9.34
C GLN A 142 -30.98 -17.61 -7.92
N GLN A 143 -31.97 -18.30 -7.35
CA GLN A 143 -31.88 -18.94 -6.04
C GLN A 143 -30.67 -19.89 -6.08
N MET A 144 -29.50 -19.42 -5.64
CA MET A 144 -28.42 -20.32 -5.28
C MET A 144 -28.92 -21.05 -4.04
N GLU A 145 -29.26 -22.32 -4.23
CA GLU A 145 -29.73 -23.22 -3.20
C GLU A 145 -28.66 -23.31 -2.09
N THR A 146 -28.90 -22.59 -1.01
CA THR A 146 -28.05 -22.64 0.18
C THR A 146 -28.18 -24.05 0.77
N GLN A 147 -27.19 -24.90 0.52
CA GLN A 147 -27.08 -26.20 1.16
C GLN A 147 -26.91 -25.96 2.67
N GLN A 148 -27.98 -26.18 3.43
CA GLN A 148 -28.01 -26.00 4.87
C GLN A 148 -27.15 -27.07 5.54
N VAL A 149 -25.92 -26.71 5.92
CA VAL A 149 -25.19 -27.45 6.93
C VAL A 149 -25.74 -27.00 8.28
N ALA A 150 -26.33 -27.93 9.04
CA ALA A 150 -26.95 -27.65 10.32
C ALA A 150 -25.90 -27.24 11.37
N HIS A 151 -25.82 -25.94 11.67
CA HIS A 151 -25.22 -25.43 12.89
C HIS A 151 -26.26 -24.59 13.61
N THR A 152 -26.48 -24.90 14.89
CA THR A 152 -27.44 -24.22 15.76
C THR A 152 -27.09 -22.73 15.86
N PRO A 153 -27.99 -21.80 15.49
CA PRO A 153 -27.69 -20.38 15.55
C PRO A 153 -27.74 -19.90 17.00
N ARG A 154 -26.61 -19.43 17.54
CA ARG A 154 -26.65 -18.43 18.62
C ARG A 154 -27.11 -17.13 17.99
N ILE A 155 -28.35 -16.72 18.29
CA ILE A 155 -28.88 -15.40 17.95
C ILE A 155 -28.07 -14.38 18.77
N ILE A 156 -27.14 -13.70 18.10
CA ILE A 156 -26.65 -12.40 18.54
C ILE A 156 -27.39 -11.41 17.65
N GLU A 157 -28.31 -10.65 18.24
CA GLU A 157 -29.00 -9.58 17.52
C GLU A 157 -27.94 -8.62 16.94
N PRO A 158 -28.00 -8.30 15.63
CA PRO A 158 -27.14 -7.27 15.09
C PRO A 158 -27.47 -5.95 15.81
N PRO A 159 -26.47 -5.18 16.25
CA PRO A 159 -26.73 -3.87 16.83
C PRO A 159 -27.49 -3.06 15.78
N GLN A 160 -28.60 -2.46 16.20
CA GLN A 160 -29.42 -1.62 15.32
C GLN A 160 -28.51 -0.59 14.65
N SER A 161 -28.31 -0.74 13.35
CA SER A 161 -27.59 0.24 12.56
C SER A 161 -28.40 1.52 12.60
N SER A 162 -27.99 2.45 13.45
CA SER A 162 -28.52 3.81 13.46
C SER A 162 -28.15 4.42 12.12
N VAL A 163 -29.08 4.36 11.16
CA VAL A 163 -29.00 5.13 9.92
C VAL A 163 -28.86 6.59 10.36
N LEU A 164 -27.64 7.13 10.24
CA LEU A 164 -27.33 8.49 10.65
C LEU A 164 -28.14 9.44 9.77
N ARG A 165 -29.26 9.93 10.31
CA ARG A 165 -30.06 10.94 9.61
C ARG A 165 -29.26 12.25 9.59
N PRO A 166 -29.30 13.04 8.50
CA PRO A 166 -28.58 14.32 8.43
C PRO A 166 -28.87 15.25 9.63
N GLU A 167 -30.11 15.22 10.13
CA GLU A 167 -30.56 15.90 11.36
C GLU A 167 -29.79 15.48 12.62
N GLN A 168 -29.47 14.18 12.76
CA GLN A 168 -28.72 13.65 13.90
C GLN A 168 -27.26 14.10 13.86
N VAL A 169 -26.65 14.16 12.67
CA VAL A 169 -25.29 14.67 12.49
C VAL A 169 -25.22 16.16 12.81
N GLN A 170 -26.18 16.96 12.33
CA GLN A 170 -26.25 18.39 12.67
C GLN A 170 -26.44 18.64 14.17
N ASN A 171 -27.23 17.82 14.86
CA ASN A 171 -27.44 17.93 16.30
C ASN A 171 -26.21 17.52 17.11
N MET A 172 -25.40 16.57 16.63
CA MET A 172 -24.13 16.22 17.27
C MET A 172 -23.09 17.35 17.17
N LEU A 173 -22.99 18.02 16.02
CA LEU A 173 -22.08 19.16 15.84
C LEU A 173 -22.54 20.43 16.58
N LYS A 174 -23.83 20.54 16.92
CA LYS A 174 -24.39 21.65 17.72
C LYS A 174 -24.27 21.45 19.23
N ARG A 175 -23.83 20.28 19.71
CA ARG A 175 -23.60 20.08 21.14
C ARG A 175 -22.43 20.95 21.56
N ARG A 176 -22.66 21.85 22.50
CA ARG A 176 -21.59 22.58 23.20
C ARG A 176 -20.71 21.54 23.88
N ALA A 177 -19.39 21.71 23.80
CA ALA A 177 -18.45 20.92 24.58
C ALA A 177 -18.87 21.00 26.05
N PRO A 178 -18.81 19.89 26.82
CA PRO A 178 -18.93 20.00 28.27
C PRO A 178 -17.88 20.99 28.74
N ASP A 179 -18.30 21.95 29.57
CA ASP A 179 -17.38 22.89 30.20
C ASP A 179 -16.48 22.03 31.12
N ASP A 180 -15.25 21.77 30.69
CA ASP A 180 -14.22 21.20 31.55
C ASP A 180 -13.85 22.29 32.56
N ASP A 181 -14.41 22.20 33.77
CA ASP A 181 -14.00 22.97 34.95
C ASP A 181 -12.56 22.56 35.33
N PHE A 182 -11.59 23.10 34.59
CA PHE A 182 -10.15 22.95 34.84
C PHE A 182 -9.66 24.14 35.67
N ASP A 183 -10.26 24.34 36.85
CA ASP A 183 -9.69 25.19 37.89
C ASP A 183 -10.11 24.67 39.28
N SER A 184 -9.30 23.75 39.81
CA SER A 184 -9.17 23.40 41.23
C SER A 184 -7.85 22.66 41.46
#